data_AF-A0A3M1ZAI4-F1
#
_entry.id   AF-A0A3M1ZAI4-F1
#
_cell.length_a   1.000
_cell.length_b   1.000
_cell.length_c   1.000
_cell.angle_alpha   90.00
_cell.angle_beta   90.00
_cell.angle_gamma   90.00
#
_symmetry.space_group_name_H-M   'P 1'
#
loop_
_entity.id
_entity.type
_entity.pdbx_description
1 polymer ?
#
loop_
_entity_poly.entity_id
_entity_poly.type
_entity_poly.pdbx_seq_one_letter_code
_entity_poly.pdbx_strand_id
1 'polypeptide(L)' 'MDTTRLNQLLKFLEDSPKDSFLMFAVAKEYEGLGDQQKALDFYLRLTETDP' A
#
# COMPACT_ATOMS: atom_id res chain seq x y z
N MET A 1 -11.89 6.64 17.18
CA MET A 1 -11.95 6.06 15.83
C MET A 1 -10.62 5.37 15.60
N ASP A 2 -10.59 4.05 15.75
CA ASP A 2 -9.39 3.24 15.48
C ASP A 2 -9.20 3.12 13.97
N THR A 3 -8.75 4.20 13.33
CA THR A 3 -8.23 4.10 11.97
C THR A 3 -6.91 3.36 12.05
N THR A 4 -6.92 2.10 11.62
CA THR A 4 -5.71 1.30 11.43
C THR A 4 -4.71 2.05 10.56
N ARG A 5 -3.41 1.84 10.78
CA ARG A 5 -2.33 2.45 9.98
C ARG A 5 -2.57 2.26 8.47
N LEU A 6 -3.02 1.07 8.06
CA LEU A 6 -3.44 0.78 6.70
C LEU A 6 -4.47 1.79 6.15
N ASN A 7 -5.53 2.09 6.90
CA ASN A 7 -6.56 3.04 6.45
C ASN A 7 -6.01 4.47 6.30
N GLN A 8 -5.03 4.86 7.11
CA GLN A 8 -4.36 6.16 6.96
C GLN A 8 -3.49 6.20 5.70
N LEU A 9 -2.71 5.14 5.46
CA LEU A 9 -1.89 5.02 4.26
C LEU A 9 -2.72 5.00 2.98
N LEU A 10 -3.85 4.29 2.98
CA LEU A 10 -4.78 4.28 1.85
C LEU A 10 -5.33 5.67 1.54
N LYS A 11 -5.69 6.47 2.56
CA LYS A 11 -6.12 7.86 2.35
C LYS A 11 -5.02 8.73 1.77
N PHE A 12 -3.79 8.62 2.27
CA PHE A 12 -2.67 9.36 1.69
C PHE A 12 -2.37 8.92 0.25
N LEU A 13 -2.56 7.64 -0.05
CA LEU A 13 -2.40 7.11 -1.39
C LEU A 13 -3.50 7.59 -2.35
N GLU A 14 -4.72 7.85 -1.88
CA GLU A 14 -5.77 8.50 -2.69
C GLU A 14 -5.34 9.91 -3.13
N ASP A 15 -4.70 10.68 -2.24
CA ASP A 15 -4.17 12.01 -2.55
C ASP A 15 -2.91 11.95 -3.43
N SER A 16 -2.12 10.88 -3.33
CA SER A 16 -0.84 10.69 -4.04
C SER A 16 -0.71 9.28 -4.63
N PRO A 17 -1.49 8.93 -5.68
CA PRO A 17 -1.63 7.55 -6.17
C PRO A 17 -0.42 7.02 -6.93
N LYS A 18 0.66 7.79 -7.05
CA LYS A 18 1.93 7.39 -7.69
C LYS A 18 3.10 7.43 -6.71
N ASP A 19 2.83 7.64 -5.43
CA ASP A 19 3.87 7.65 -4.41
C ASP A 19 4.29 6.20 -4.11
N SER A 20 5.47 5.84 -4.63
CA SER A 20 6.07 4.51 -4.43
C SER A 20 6.32 4.20 -2.96
N PHE A 21 6.60 5.20 -2.11
CA PHE A 21 6.78 4.98 -0.69
C PHE A 21 5.44 4.62 -0.01
N LEU A 22 4.36 5.32 -0.34
CA LEU A 22 3.03 5.00 0.18
C LEU A 22 2.52 3.65 -0.31
N MET A 23 2.70 3.33 -1.59
CA MET A 23 2.33 2.01 -2.13
C MET A 23 3.09 0.88 -1.43
N PHE A 24 4.40 1.04 -1.19
CA PHE A 24 5.20 0.05 -0.46
C PHE A 24 4.76 -0.09 0.99
N ALA A 25 4.47 1.03 1.67
CA ALA A 25 3.96 1.01 3.03
C ALA A 25 2.61 0.27 3.13
N VAL A 26 1.69 0.50 2.18
CA VAL A 26 0.41 -0.23 2.11
C VAL A 26 0.63 -1.72 1.87
N ALA A 27 1.57 -2.09 0.99
CA ALA A 27 1.91 -3.50 0.74
C ALA A 27 2.41 -4.20 2.02
N LYS A 28 3.31 -3.55 2.79
CA LYS A 28 3.81 -4.08 4.07
C LYS A 28 2.72 -4.26 5.11
N GLU A 29 1.74 -3.35 5.16
CA GLU A 29 0.59 -3.50 6.05
C GLU A 29 -0.26 -4.73 5.69
N TYR A 30 -0.59 -4.92 4.41
CA TYR A 30 -1.32 -6.11 3.97
C TYR A 30 -0.56 -7.41 4.23
N GLU A 31 0.77 -7.40 4.06
CA GLU A 31 1.63 -8.53 4.39
C GLU A 31 1.57 -8.88 5.89
N GLY A 32 1.64 -7.86 6.76
CA GLY A 32 1.53 -8.04 8.22
C GLY A 32 0.15 -8.52 8.67
N LEU A 33 -0.91 -8.20 7.92
CA LEU A 33 -2.27 -8.69 8.14
C LEU A 33 -2.51 -10.11 7.57
N GLY A 34 -1.54 -10.67 6.85
CA GLY A 34 -1.69 -11.97 6.17
C GLY A 34 -2.46 -11.92 4.84
N ASP A 35 -2.84 -10.74 4.36
CA ASP A 35 -3.49 -10.53 3.07
C ASP A 35 -2.42 -10.45 1.96
N GLN A 36 -1.76 -11.59 1.72
CA GLN A 36 -0.65 -11.69 0.76
C GLN A 36 -1.06 -11.33 -0.66
N GLN A 37 -2.32 -11.58 -1.03
CA GLN A 37 -2.82 -11.25 -2.36
C GLN A 37 -2.80 -9.75 -2.59
N LYS A 38 -3.35 -8.95 -1.66
CA LYS A 38 -3.29 -7.49 -1.78
C LYS A 38 -1.86 -6.97 -1.66
N ALA A 39 -1.05 -7.52 -0.77
CA ALA A 39 0.35 -7.13 -0.66
C ALA A 39 1.08 -7.29 -2.01
N LEU A 40 0.90 -8.44 -2.67
CA LEU A 40 1.46 -8.72 -3.99
C LEU A 40 0.95 -7.75 -5.06
N ASP A 41 -0.35 -7.46 -5.09
CA ASP A 41 -0.94 -6.52 -6.03
C ASP A 41 -0.28 -5.12 -5.92
N PHE A 42 -0.03 -4.64 -4.70
CA PHE A 42 0.66 -3.37 -4.48
C PHE A 42 2.14 -3.43 -4.86
N TYR A 43 2.84 -4.55 -4.63
CA TYR A 43 4.22 -4.73 -5.08
C TYR A 43 4.35 -4.76 -6.60
N LEU A 44 3.43 -5.40 -7.31
CA LEU A 44 3.44 -5.42 -8.77
C LEU A 44 3.21 -4.02 -9.35
N ARG A 45 2.26 -3.27 -8.79
CA ARG A 45 2.05 -1.86 -9.18
C ARG A 45 3.29 -1.01 -8.99
N LEU A 46 4.04 -1.22 -7.90
CA LEU A 46 5.32 -0.52 -7.71
C LEU A 46 6.29 -0.78 -8.85
N THR A 47 6.48 -2.05 -9.24
CA THR A 47 7.39 -2.41 -10.34
C THR A 47 6.93 -1.89 -11.70
N GLU A 48 5.63 -1.67 -11.89
CA GLU A 48 5.09 -1.06 -13.12
C GLU A 48 5.25 0.47 -13.13
N THR A 49 5.32 1.11 -11.96
CA THR A 49 5.35 2.57 -11.82
C THR A 49 6.78 3.11 -11.69
N ASP A 50 7.70 2.31 -11.16
CA ASP A 50 9.11 2.63 -10.92
C ASP A 50 9.99 1.39 -11.23
N PRO A 51 10.44 1.22 -12.49
CA PRO A 51 11.19 0.04 -12.95
C PRO A 51 12.67 -0.01 -12.53
#